data_AF-A0A9D6VBU4-F1
#
_entry.id   AF-A0A9D6VBU4-F1
#
_cell.length_a   1.000
_cell.length_b   1.000
_cell.length_c   1.000
_cell.angle_alpha   90.00
_cell.angle_beta   90.00
_cell.angle_gamma   90.00
#
_symmetry.space_group_name_H-M   'P 1'
#
loop_
_entity.id
_entity.type
_entity.pdbx_description
1 polymer ?
#
loop_
_entity_poly.entity_id
_entity_poly.type
_entity_poly.pdbx_seq_one_letter_code
_entity_poly.pdbx_strand_id
1 'polypeptide(L)' 'MDSAFNPVNRYDPGNPANPVNKYSPNNPFNPVNRYHPENPLNPANRYNPNVPFAPLDGGSGKVRR' A
#
# COMPACT_ATOMS: atom_id res chain seq x y z
N MET A 1 -10.37 15.88 -2.71
CA MET A 1 -9.65 16.33 -1.49
C MET A 1 -9.46 15.17 -0.51
N ASP A 2 -9.68 13.93 -0.97
CA ASP A 2 -10.03 12.76 -0.15
C ASP A 2 -8.89 11.73 -0.11
N SER A 3 -7.66 12.21 -0.28
CA SER A 3 -6.48 11.36 -0.17
C SER A 3 -6.20 11.07 1.31
N ALA A 4 -5.89 9.81 1.63
CA ALA A 4 -5.41 9.40 2.95
C ALA A 4 -4.15 10.17 3.38
N PHE A 5 -3.39 10.72 2.42
CA PHE A 5 -2.16 11.48 2.66
C PHE A 5 -2.38 13.00 2.72
N ASN A 6 -3.62 13.47 2.60
CA ASN A 6 -3.94 14.87 2.83
C ASN A 6 -3.70 15.22 4.31
N PRO A 7 -2.86 16.22 4.64
CA PRO A 7 -2.61 16.62 6.03
C PRO A 7 -3.87 16.97 6.81
N VAL A 8 -4.87 17.57 6.14
CA VAL A 8 -6.14 17.96 6.75
C VAL A 8 -6.91 16.74 7.28
N ASN A 9 -6.80 15.59 6.60
CA ASN A 9 -7.53 14.38 6.95
C ASN A 9 -6.72 13.45 7.86
N ARG A 10 -5.52 13.85 8.32
CA ARG A 10 -4.60 12.99 9.09
C ARG A 10 -5.26 12.38 10.34
N TYR A 11 -6.18 13.08 10.97
CA TYR A 11 -6.84 12.63 12.21
C TYR A 11 -8.28 12.13 12.00
N ASP A 12 -8.74 12.02 10.76
CA ASP A 12 -10.02 11.41 10.45
C ASP A 12 -9.99 9.93 10.91
N PRO A 13 -10.95 9.47 11.73
CA PRO A 13 -11.04 8.06 12.15
C PRO A 13 -11.11 7.07 10.98
N GLY A 14 -11.66 7.47 9.83
CA GLY A 14 -11.71 6.65 8.61
C GLY A 14 -10.40 6.63 7.83
N ASN A 15 -9.44 7.50 8.14
CA ASN A 15 -8.18 7.56 7.43
C ASN A 15 -7.22 6.44 7.89
N PRO A 16 -6.75 5.55 7.00
CA PRO A 16 -5.79 4.51 7.37
C PRO A 16 -4.42 5.05 7.81
N ALA A 17 -4.05 6.27 7.42
CA ALA A 17 -2.82 6.95 7.85
C ALA A 17 -2.96 7.65 9.22
N ASN A 18 -4.14 7.59 9.84
CA ASN A 18 -4.34 8.12 11.19
C ASN A 18 -3.44 7.39 12.20
N PRO A 19 -2.64 8.11 13.03
CA PRO A 19 -1.78 7.49 14.04
C PRO A 19 -2.50 6.53 14.98
N VAL A 20 -3.78 6.78 15.30
CA VAL A 20 -4.60 5.92 16.17
C VAL A 20 -4.88 4.57 15.49
N ASN A 21 -5.06 4.58 14.16
CA ASN A 21 -5.34 3.37 13.39
C ASN A 21 -4.09 2.53 13.12
N LYS A 22 -2.89 3.01 13.47
CA LYS A 22 -1.60 2.38 13.13
C LYS A 22 -1.48 0.93 13.58
N TYR A 23 -2.17 0.55 14.66
CA TYR A 23 -2.14 -0.81 15.21
C TYR A 23 -3.43 -1.60 14.98
N SER A 24 -4.38 -1.05 14.22
CA SER A 24 -5.60 -1.78 13.89
C SER A 24 -5.25 -3.03 13.06
N PRO A 25 -5.84 -4.20 13.37
CA PRO A 25 -5.47 -5.47 12.75
C PRO A 25 -5.76 -5.53 11.24
N ASN A 26 -6.68 -4.71 10.74
CA ASN A 26 -7.00 -4.63 9.31
C ASN A 26 -6.32 -3.44 8.61
N ASN A 27 -5.47 -2.67 9.30
CA ASN A 27 -4.76 -1.55 8.67
C ASN A 27 -3.56 -2.08 7.85
N PRO A 28 -3.45 -1.78 6.55
CA PRO A 28 -2.29 -2.19 5.74
C PRO A 28 -0.96 -1.58 6.21
N PHE A 29 -0.99 -0.44 6.91
CA PHE A 29 0.19 0.21 7.50
C PHE A 29 0.58 -0.34 8.89
N ASN A 30 -0.19 -1.29 9.43
CA ASN A 30 0.17 -1.92 10.70
C ASN A 30 1.50 -2.68 10.56
N PRO A 31 2.50 -2.42 11.41
CA PRO A 31 3.79 -3.10 11.34
C PRO A 31 3.69 -4.63 11.42
N VAL A 32 2.71 -5.15 12.18
CA VAL A 32 2.47 -6.60 12.30
C VAL A 32 2.00 -7.18 10.96
N ASN A 33 1.20 -6.42 10.21
CA ASN A 33 0.67 -6.85 8.92
C ASN A 33 1.70 -6.76 7.79
N ARG A 34 2.88 -6.18 8.00
CA ARG A 34 3.85 -5.88 6.92
C ARG A 34 4.16 -7.09 6.04
N TYR A 35 4.24 -8.29 6.61
CA TYR A 35 4.58 -9.52 5.90
C TYR A 35 3.39 -10.47 5.73
N HIS A 36 2.17 -10.05 6.08
CA HIS A 36 0.99 -10.86 5.82
C HIS A 36 0.80 -11.00 4.29
N PRO A 37 0.51 -12.21 3.78
CA PRO A 37 0.40 -12.46 2.34
C PRO A 37 -0.73 -11.63 1.69
N GLU A 38 -1.80 -11.37 2.44
CA GLU A 38 -2.95 -10.57 2.00
C GLU A 38 -2.70 -9.05 2.08
N ASN A 39 -1.62 -8.60 2.72
CA ASN A 39 -1.32 -7.17 2.77
C ASN A 39 -0.83 -6.69 1.40
N PRO A 40 -1.51 -5.73 0.75
CA PRO A 40 -1.06 -5.21 -0.55
C PRO A 40 0.33 -4.56 -0.49
N LEU A 41 0.76 -4.07 0.69
CA LEU A 41 2.07 -3.46 0.91
C LEU A 41 3.16 -4.48 1.28
N ASN A 42 2.86 -5.78 1.26
CA ASN A 42 3.86 -6.82 1.52
C ASN A 42 5.03 -6.69 0.52
N PRO A 43 6.28 -6.62 0.98
CA PRO A 43 7.44 -6.54 0.08
C PRO A 43 7.53 -7.64 -0.98
N ALA A 44 6.98 -8.83 -0.70
CA ALA A 44 6.89 -9.92 -1.67
C ALA A 44 6.07 -9.56 -2.92
N ASN A 45 5.14 -8.59 -2.80
CA ASN A 45 4.31 -8.12 -3.90
C ASN A 45 5.04 -7.23 -4.89
N ARG A 46 6.31 -6.85 -4.63
CA ARG A 46 7.10 -5.96 -5.51
C ARG A 46 7.11 -6.42 -6.97
N TYR A 47 7.02 -7.72 -7.24
CA TYR A 47 7.07 -8.27 -8.59
C TYR A 47 5.77 -8.96 -9.01
N ASN A 48 4.70 -8.81 -8.22
CA ASN A 48 3.41 -9.42 -8.54
C ASN A 48 2.56 -8.41 -9.35
N PRO A 49 2.31 -8.66 -10.64
CA PRO A 49 1.52 -7.73 -11.47
C PRO A 49 0.04 -7.66 -11.05
N ASN A 50 -0.44 -8.59 -10.23
CA ASN A 50 -1.84 -8.67 -9.81
C ASN A 50 -2.14 -7.86 -8.53
N VAL A 51 -1.19 -7.06 -8.03
CA VAL A 51 -1.39 -6.23 -6.84
C VAL A 51 -1.59 -4.75 -7.19
N PRO A 52 -2.32 -3.98 -6.35
CA PRO A 52 -2.65 -2.57 -6.65
C PRO A 52 -1.45 -1.64 -6.86
N PHE A 53 -0.26 -2.02 -6.36
CA PHE A 53 0.97 -1.22 -6.42
C PHE A 53 2.08 -1.93 -7.20
N ALA A 54 1.71 -2.78 -8.16
CA ALA A 54 2.68 -3.42 -9.04
C ALA A 54 3.53 -2.37 -9.80
N PRO A 55 4.83 -2.62 -10.02
CA PRO A 55 5.64 -1.75 -10.86
C PRO A 55 5.07 -1.65 -12.28
N LEU A 56 5.03 -0.43 -12.81
CA LEU A 56 4.53 -0.14 -14.16
C LEU A 56 5.39 -0.80 -15.26
N ASP A 57 6.62 -1.21 -14.95
CA ASP A 57 7.58 -1.79 -15.90
C ASP A 57 7.58 -3.34 -15.91
N GLY A 58 6.46 -3.96 -15.49
CA GLY A 58 6.24 -5.40 -15.60
C GLY A 58 5.96 -5.89 -17.02
N GLY A 59 6.18 -5.07 -18.05
CA GLY A 59 5.83 -5.35 -19.44
C GLY A 59 7.02 -5.14 -20.36
N SER A 60 7.81 -6.20 -20.58
CA SER A 60 8.66 -6.39 -21.76
C SER A 60 9.18 -5.09 -22.39
N GLY A 61 10.21 -4.49 -21.81
CA GLY A 61 11.19 -3.74 -22.57
C GLY A 61 11.86 -4.67 -23.59
N LYS A 62 11.14 -5.06 -24.64
CA LYS A 62 11.79 -5.27 -25.94
C LYS A 62 12.39 -3.92 -26.25
N VAL A 63 13.66 -3.76 -25.90
CA VAL A 63 14.58 -2.93 -26.66
C VAL A 63 14.48 -3.47 -28.08
N ARG A 64 13.54 -2.91 -28.86
CA ARG A 64 13.60 -3.01 -30.30
C ARG A 64 14.91 -2.31 -30.66
N ARG A 65 15.78 -3.11 -31.28
CA ARG A 65 17.05 -2.71 -31.87
C ARG A 65 16.96 -1.34 -32.52
#